data_AF-A0A1G9R4W8-F1
#
_entry.id   AF-A0A1G9R4W8-F1
#
_cell.length_a   1.000
_cell.length_b   1.000
_cell.length_c   1.000
_cell.angle_alpha   90.00
_cell.angle_beta   90.00
_cell.angle_gamma   90.00
#
_symmetry.space_group_name_H-M   'P 1'
#
loop_
_entity.id
_entity.type
_entity.pdbx_description
1 polymer ?
#
loop_
_entity_poly.entity_id
_entity_poly.type
_entity_poly.pdbx_seq_one_letter_code
_entity_poly.pdbx_strand_id
1 'polypeptide(L)'
;MAIHEEDWELQPRDQELRAFWIDLGSSMEEDAAWQRILWLIHEKLELVKRGEGRNALYRDPNDGRLWALAYDHPELKDGGPPRLTCVDQEGA
;
A
#
# COMPACT_ATOMS: atom_id res chain seq x y z
N MET A 1 2.21 -13.89 19.39
CA MET A 1 3.34 -13.06 18.95
C MET A 1 2.79 -11.65 18.85
N ALA A 2 3.28 -10.73 19.69
CA ALA A 2 2.85 -9.34 19.62
C ALA A 2 3.50 -8.75 18.38
N ILE A 3 2.72 -8.60 17.30
CA ILE A 3 3.13 -7.74 16.20
C ILE A 3 3.07 -6.34 16.80
N HIS A 4 4.23 -5.75 17.05
CA HIS A 4 4.31 -4.38 17.52
C HIS A 4 3.82 -3.48 16.38
N GLU A 5 2.74 -2.75 16.63
CA GLU A 5 2.07 -1.87 15.65
C GLU A 5 3.06 -0.87 15.00
N GLU A 6 4.14 -0.54 15.70
CA GLU A 6 5.25 0.32 15.26
C GLU A 6 6.02 -0.21 14.03
N ASP A 7 5.98 -1.51 13.75
CA ASP A 7 6.71 -2.09 12.61
C ASP A 7 6.00 -1.84 11.26
N TRP A 8 4.68 -1.61 11.31
CA TRP A 8 3.85 -1.48 10.10
C TRP A 8 3.54 -0.04 9.73
N GLU A 9 3.82 0.92 10.61
CA GLU A 9 3.64 2.34 10.34
C GLU A 9 4.53 2.84 9.20
N LEU A 10 4.07 3.86 8.49
CA LEU A 10 4.85 4.53 7.45
C LEU A 10 5.99 5.32 8.11
N GLN A 11 7.21 4.99 7.75
CA GLN A 11 8.36 5.76 8.17
C GLN A 11 8.48 7.02 7.30
N PRO A 12 8.99 8.13 7.86
CA PRO A 12 9.21 9.35 7.08
C PRO A 12 10.25 9.18 5.95
N ARG A 13 10.98 8.07 5.93
CA ARG A 13 11.90 7.68 4.84
C ARG A 13 11.27 6.78 3.78
N ASP A 14 10.07 6.26 4.02
CA ASP A 14 9.36 5.42 3.06
C ASP A 14 8.88 6.31 1.91
N GLN A 15 9.21 5.90 0.69
CA GLN A 15 8.80 6.58 -0.56
C GLN A 15 7.91 5.68 -1.41
N GLU A 16 8.14 4.37 -1.35
CA GLU A 16 7.36 3.37 -2.07
C GLU A 16 7.22 2.11 -1.21
N LEU A 17 6.00 1.58 -1.14
CA LEU A 17 5.70 0.26 -0.64
C LEU A 17 5.10 -0.55 -1.78
N ARG A 18 5.79 -1.60 -2.19
CA ARG A 18 5.32 -2.50 -3.24
C ARG A 18 5.14 -3.89 -2.67
N ALA A 19 3.91 -4.40 -2.71
CA ALA A 19 3.66 -5.79 -2.43
C ALA A 19 4.13 -6.66 -3.59
N PHE A 20 4.44 -7.91 -3.28
CA PHE A 20 4.78 -8.93 -4.26
C PHE A 20 4.04 -10.22 -3.94
N TRP A 21 3.86 -11.03 -4.98
CA TRP A 21 3.49 -12.43 -4.81
C TRP A 21 4.76 -13.22 -4.56
N ILE A 22 4.80 -13.91 -3.43
CA ILE A 22 5.87 -14.85 -3.12
C ILE A 22 5.46 -16.19 -3.72
N ASP A 23 6.21 -16.61 -4.74
CA ASP A 23 6.10 -17.98 -5.25
C ASP A 23 6.84 -18.93 -4.31
N LEU A 24 6.08 -19.79 -3.64
CA LEU A 24 6.63 -20.88 -2.82
C LEU A 24 6.60 -22.23 -3.56
N GLY A 25 6.43 -22.19 -4.88
CA GLY A 25 6.40 -23.35 -5.78
C GLY A 25 5.11 -24.16 -5.74
N SER A 26 4.47 -24.32 -4.58
CA SER A 26 3.18 -25.02 -4.44
C SER A 26 1.99 -24.08 -4.23
N SER A 27 2.26 -22.83 -3.87
CA SER A 27 1.27 -21.80 -3.60
C SER A 27 1.88 -20.43 -3.80
N MET A 28 1.00 -19.48 -4.10
CA MET A 28 1.35 -18.08 -4.20
C MET A 28 0.88 -17.42 -2.91
N GLU A 29 1.80 -16.83 -2.16
CA GLU A 29 1.51 -16.16 -0.89
C GLU A 29 1.69 -14.65 -1.01
N GLU A 30 0.90 -13.92 -0.23
CA GLU A 30 0.98 -12.47 -0.10
C GLU A 30 2.20 -12.11 0.78
N ASP A 31 3.08 -11.23 0.29
CA ASP A 31 4.21 -10.76 1.09
C ASP A 31 3.78 -9.93 2.31
N ALA A 32 4.66 -9.77 3.29
CA ALA A 32 4.44 -8.91 4.45
C ALA A 32 4.05 -7.46 4.06
N ALA A 33 4.60 -6.93 2.96
CA ALA A 33 4.24 -5.62 2.43
C ALA A 33 2.77 -5.54 2.00
N TRP A 34 2.16 -6.65 1.56
CA TRP A 34 0.76 -6.70 1.19
C TRP A 34 -0.14 -6.44 2.40
N GLN A 35 0.09 -7.20 3.48
CA GLN A 35 -0.66 -7.02 4.73
C GLN A 35 -0.43 -5.63 5.32
N ARG A 36 0.81 -5.13 5.26
CA ARG A 36 1.16 -3.77 5.69
C ARG A 36 0.38 -2.71 4.91
N ILE A 37 0.34 -2.79 3.57
CA ILE A 37 -0.39 -1.84 2.73
C ILE A 37 -1.90 -1.87 3.03
N LEU A 38 -2.50 -3.06 3.13
CA LEU A 38 -3.91 -3.19 3.44
C LEU A 38 -4.26 -2.60 4.81
N TRP A 39 -3.44 -2.86 5.82
CA TRP A 39 -3.62 -2.27 7.15
C TRP A 39 -3.49 -0.74 7.11
N LEU A 40 -2.48 -0.22 6.41
CA LEU A 40 -2.29 1.22 6.26
C LEU A 40 -3.51 1.90 5.63
N ILE A 41 -4.06 1.39 4.52
CA ILE A 41 -5.21 2.01 3.84
C ILE A 41 -6.54 1.85 4.60
N HIS A 42 -6.63 0.90 5.53
CA HIS A 42 -7.84 0.66 6.33
C HIS A 42 -7.82 1.41 7.67
N GLU A 43 -6.68 1.42 8.36
CA GLU A 43 -6.59 1.88 9.75
C GLU A 43 -5.87 3.23 9.90
N LYS A 44 -4.90 3.54 9.04
CA LYS A 44 -4.02 4.71 9.21
C LYS A 44 -4.28 5.82 8.20
N LEU A 45 -4.41 5.47 6.93
CA LEU A 45 -4.48 6.41 5.83
C LEU A 45 -5.92 6.82 5.55
N GLU A 46 -6.13 8.12 5.35
CA GLU A 46 -7.43 8.66 5.00
C GLU A 46 -7.59 8.68 3.49
N LEU A 47 -8.70 8.11 3.00
CA LEU A 47 -9.03 8.16 1.58
C LEU A 47 -9.33 9.60 1.15
N VAL A 48 -8.49 10.16 0.28
CA VAL A 48 -8.66 11.51 -0.29
C VAL A 48 -9.52 11.47 -1.54
N LYS A 49 -9.21 10.54 -2.45
CA LYS A 49 -9.85 10.47 -3.77
C LYS A 49 -9.81 9.05 -4.30
N ARG A 50 -10.92 8.57 -4.86
CA ARG A 50 -10.90 7.32 -5.64
C ARG A 50 -10.55 7.65 -7.09
N GLY A 51 -9.57 6.94 -7.63
CA GLY A 51 -9.19 6.98 -9.04
C GLY A 51 -10.03 6.02 -9.88
N GLU A 52 -9.58 5.74 -11.10
CA GLU A 52 -10.21 4.73 -11.94
C GLU A 52 -9.90 3.31 -11.45
N GLY A 53 -10.90 2.43 -11.51
CA GLY A 53 -10.78 1.04 -11.07
C GLY A 53 -10.60 0.89 -9.56
N ARG A 54 -9.54 0.18 -9.14
CA ARG A 54 -9.18 0.00 -7.73
C ARG A 54 -8.15 1.03 -7.25
N ASN A 55 -7.76 1.98 -8.09
CA ASN A 55 -6.77 2.99 -7.72
C ASN A 55 -7.40 4.03 -6.79
N ALA A 56 -6.64 4.51 -5.83
CA ALA A 56 -7.10 5.53 -4.90
C ALA A 56 -5.92 6.35 -4.37
N LEU A 57 -6.18 7.60 -4.04
CA LEU A 57 -5.26 8.49 -3.38
C LEU A 57 -5.67 8.55 -1.91
N TYR A 58 -4.70 8.27 -1.06
CA TYR A 58 -4.82 8.36 0.38
C TYR A 58 -3.90 9.46 0.90
N ARG A 59 -4.17 9.94 2.11
CA ARG A 59 -3.35 10.89 2.83
C ARG A 59 -3.02 10.30 4.18
N ASP A 60 -1.76 10.39 4.56
CA ASP A 60 -1.37 10.10 5.92
C ASP A 60 -1.73 11.30 6.81
N PRO A 61 -2.58 11.14 7.84
CA PRO A 61 -2.96 12.23 8.74
C PRO A 61 -1.86 12.61 9.74
N ASN A 62 -0.82 11.79 9.90
CA ASN A 62 0.26 12.04 10.87
C ASN A 62 1.28 13.04 10.30
N ASP A 63 1.73 12.83 9.06
CA ASP A 63 2.73 13.67 8.38
C ASP A 63 2.12 14.54 7.27
N GLY A 64 0.90 14.23 6.82
CA GLY A 64 0.18 14.98 5.78
C GLY A 64 0.48 14.55 4.36
N ARG A 65 1.40 13.59 4.14
CA ARG A 65 1.82 13.08 2.83
C ARG A 65 0.72 12.38 2.07
N LEU A 66 0.74 12.53 0.75
CA LEU A 66 -0.15 11.82 -0.16
C LEU A 66 0.44 10.50 -0.64
N TRP A 67 -0.38 9.46 -0.68
CA TRP A 67 -0.03 8.11 -1.07
C TRP A 67 -0.99 7.59 -2.14
N ALA A 68 -0.47 7.31 -3.33
CA ALA A 68 -1.24 6.74 -4.43
C ALA A 68 -1.21 5.20 -4.33
N LEU A 69 -2.39 4.61 -4.16
CA LEU A 69 -2.65 3.18 -4.29
C LEU A 69 -2.91 2.85 -5.76
N ALA A 70 -2.10 1.94 -6.28
CA ALA A 70 -2.26 1.32 -7.59
C ALA A 70 -2.18 -0.20 -7.45
N TYR A 71 -2.80 -0.93 -8.36
CA TYR A 71 -2.71 -2.39 -8.42
C TYR A 71 -2.04 -2.79 -9.72
N ASP A 72 -0.99 -3.60 -9.63
CA ASP A 72 -0.41 -4.27 -10.80
C ASP A 72 -1.43 -5.33 -11.25
N HIS A 73 -1.81 -5.36 -12.52
CA HIS A 73 -2.85 -6.27 -13.07
C HIS A 73 -4.26 -6.15 -12.42
N PRO A 74 -4.99 -5.05 -12.64
CA PRO A 74 -6.37 -4.87 -12.14
C PRO A 74 -7.39 -5.83 -12.79
N GLU A 75 -6.98 -6.52 -13.85
CA GLU A 75 -7.75 -7.49 -14.64
C GLU A 75 -7.86 -8.87 -13.96
N LEU A 76 -7.02 -9.14 -12.95
CA LEU A 76 -7.12 -10.36 -12.14
C LEU A 76 -8.27 -10.22 -11.13
N LYS A 77 -9.10 -11.26 -11.01
CA LYS A 77 -10.32 -11.26 -10.18
C LYS A 77 -10.03 -10.96 -8.71
N ASP A 78 -8.92 -11.48 -8.21
CA ASP A 78 -8.40 -11.26 -6.85
C ASP A 78 -7.62 -9.94 -6.71
N GLY A 79 -7.26 -9.30 -7.83
CA GLY A 79 -6.37 -8.14 -7.87
C GLY A 79 -4.92 -8.56 -7.71
N GLY A 80 -4.03 -8.07 -8.57
CA GLY A 80 -2.60 -8.27 -8.36
C GLY A 80 -2.06 -7.40 -7.21
N PRO A 81 -0.74 -7.36 -7.01
CA PRO A 81 -0.15 -6.72 -5.84
C PRO A 81 -0.47 -5.23 -5.73
N PRO A 82 -0.96 -4.78 -4.55
CA PRO A 82 -1.09 -3.37 -4.28
C PRO A 82 0.29 -2.71 -4.17
N ARG A 83 0.37 -1.50 -4.69
CA ARG A 83 1.52 -0.62 -4.57
C ARG A 83 1.05 0.72 -4.03
N LEU A 84 1.67 1.16 -2.94
CA LEU A 84 1.54 2.51 -2.41
C LEU A 84 2.80 3.31 -2.78
N THR A 85 2.60 4.40 -3.51
CA THR A 85 3.69 5.32 -3.87
C THR A 85 3.43 6.68 -3.25
N CYS A 86 4.40 7.23 -2.53
CA CYS A 86 4.31 8.58 -1.97
C CYS A 86 4.34 9.59 -3.13
N VAL A 87 3.29 10.41 -3.22
CA VAL A 87 3.12 11.45 -4.25
C VAL A 87 3.57 12.82 -3.72
N ASP A 88 3.88 12.90 -2.42
CA ASP A 88 4.28 14.15 -1.76
C ASP A 88 5.72 14.60 -2.08
N GLN A 89 6.52 13.76 -2.73
CA GLN A 89 7.77 14.20 -3.34
C GLN A 89 7.49 14.90 -4.66
N GLU A 90 7.21 16.19 -4.54
CA GLU A 90 7.42 17.26 -5.51
C GLU A 90 7.88 16.80 -6.91
N GLY A 91 6.93 16.70 -7.82
CA GLY A 91 7.14 16.83 -9.25
C GLY A 91 6.32 18.01 -9.74
N ALA A 92 7.00 19.14 -9.95
CA ALA A 92 6.51 20.37 -10.55
C ALA A 92 5.80 20.19 -11.90
#